data_AF-A0AB35YT80-F1
#
_entry.id   AF-A0AB35YT80-F1
#
_cell.length_a   1.000
_cell.length_b   1.000
_cell.length_c   1.000
_cell.angle_alpha   90.00
_cell.angle_beta   90.00
_cell.angle_gamma   90.00
#
_symmetry.space_group_name_H-M   'P 1'
#
loop_
_entity.id
_entity.type
_entity.pdbx_description
1 polymer ?
#
loop_
_entity_poly.entity_id
_entity_poly.type
_entity_poly.pdbx_seq_one_letter_code
_entity_poly.pdbx_strand_id
1 'polypeptide(L)'
;MHLTIGKILKEYKEYLTDYEIEQLRKVQRGKTDFAAQVKQLQLALFAEEWDFMMDSASNPMSQEATNRVNRKRKAFGMNPVDASGFGAERSSKLFCEEVVRHTKNYNELL
;
A
#
# COMPACT_ATOMS: atom_id res chain seq x y z
N MET A 1 17.23 -0.80 0.06
CA MET A 1 16.67 -2.10 0.51
C MET A 1 15.44 -2.37 -0.34
N HIS A 2 15.42 -3.44 -1.14
CA HIS A 2 14.30 -3.74 -2.03
C HIS A 2 13.20 -4.49 -1.27
N LEU A 3 12.00 -3.89 -1.20
CA LEU A 3 10.79 -4.46 -0.59
C LEU A 3 10.05 -5.33 -1.61
N THR A 4 9.55 -6.47 -1.16
CA THR A 4 8.67 -7.37 -1.93
C THR A 4 7.39 -7.60 -1.14
N ILE A 5 6.33 -8.08 -1.79
CA ILE A 5 5.08 -8.43 -1.09
C ILE A 5 5.35 -9.47 0.02
N GLY A 6 6.25 -10.43 -0.23
CA GLY A 6 6.65 -11.42 0.76
C GLY A 6 7.34 -10.82 1.99
N LYS A 7 8.22 -9.82 1.79
CA LYS A 7 8.85 -9.11 2.91
C LYS A 7 7.85 -8.27 3.69
N ILE A 8 6.93 -7.59 3.00
CA ILE A 8 5.85 -6.84 3.66
C ILE A 8 5.03 -7.76 4.57
N LEU A 9 4.62 -8.93 4.05
CA LEU A 9 3.87 -9.92 4.83
C LEU A 9 4.62 -10.51 6.03
N LYS A 10 5.95 -10.55 5.98
CA LYS A 10 6.81 -11.15 7.03
C LYS A 10 7.25 -10.13 8.08
N GLU A 11 7.75 -8.99 7.63
CA GLU A 11 8.46 -8.00 8.46
C GLU A 11 7.55 -6.84 8.90
N TYR A 12 6.46 -6.59 8.19
CA TYR A 12 5.58 -5.44 8.43
C TYR A 12 4.17 -5.83 8.87
N LYS A 13 3.96 -7.09 9.26
CA LYS A 13 2.65 -7.63 9.62
C LYS A 13 1.96 -6.85 10.74
N GLU A 14 2.72 -6.30 11.69
CA GLU A 14 2.17 -5.50 12.81
C GLU A 14 1.56 -4.16 12.38
N TYR A 15 1.87 -3.69 11.16
CA TYR A 15 1.35 -2.46 10.57
C TYR A 15 0.15 -2.72 9.65
N LEU A 16 -0.27 -3.97 9.54
CA LEU A 16 -1.32 -4.43 8.64
C LEU A 16 -2.48 -5.03 9.44
N THR A 17 -3.68 -4.76 8.99
CA THR A 17 -4.90 -5.44 9.41
C THR A 17 -4.99 -6.83 8.77
N ASP A 18 -5.79 -7.71 9.35
CA ASP A 18 -6.03 -9.05 8.78
C ASP A 18 -6.59 -8.99 7.37
N TYR A 19 -7.44 -7.99 7.08
CA TYR A 19 -7.96 -7.73 5.74
C TYR A 19 -6.83 -7.40 4.75
N GLU A 20 -5.93 -6.48 5.10
CA GLU A 20 -4.81 -6.09 4.23
C GLU A 20 -3.86 -7.28 3.99
N ILE A 21 -3.60 -8.09 5.03
CA ILE A 21 -2.79 -9.32 4.91
C ILE A 21 -3.44 -10.30 3.92
N GLU A 22 -4.75 -10.49 4.00
CA GLU A 22 -5.48 -11.34 3.07
C GLU A 22 -5.40 -10.82 1.63
N GLN A 23 -5.60 -9.51 1.44
CA GLN A 23 -5.50 -8.88 0.11
C GLN A 23 -4.09 -9.01 -0.45
N LEU A 24 -3.04 -8.74 0.33
CA LEU A 24 -1.65 -8.90 -0.10
C LEU A 24 -1.34 -10.34 -0.54
N ARG A 25 -1.86 -11.35 0.15
CA ARG A 25 -1.72 -12.76 -0.27
C ARG A 25 -2.42 -13.03 -1.60
N LYS A 26 -3.59 -12.41 -1.84
CA LYS A 26 -4.28 -12.49 -3.15
C LYS A 26 -3.44 -11.82 -4.24
N VAL A 27 -2.91 -10.62 -4.00
CA VAL A 27 -2.05 -9.91 -4.96
C VAL A 27 -0.77 -10.70 -5.26
N GLN A 28 -0.16 -11.32 -4.25
CA GLN A 28 1.06 -12.14 -4.42
C GLN A 28 0.82 -13.37 -5.30
N ARG A 29 -0.34 -14.03 -5.15
CA ARG A 29 -0.71 -15.25 -5.88
C ARG A 29 -1.38 -14.98 -7.23
N GLY A 30 -1.93 -13.78 -7.40
CA GLY A 30 -2.65 -13.37 -8.60
C GLY A 30 -1.74 -13.34 -9.83
N LYS A 31 -2.22 -13.93 -10.92
CA LYS A 31 -1.59 -13.81 -12.24
C LYS A 31 -2.24 -12.66 -13.01
N THR A 32 -1.96 -11.44 -12.59
CA THR A 32 -2.41 -10.22 -13.28
C THR A 32 -1.23 -9.52 -13.96
N ASP A 33 -1.54 -8.69 -14.95
CA ASP A 33 -0.53 -7.83 -15.57
C ASP A 33 0.05 -6.84 -14.54
N PHE A 34 1.18 -6.22 -14.88
CA PHE A 34 1.88 -5.33 -13.96
C PHE A 34 0.99 -4.18 -13.46
N ALA A 35 0.23 -3.52 -14.34
CA ALA A 35 -0.57 -2.37 -13.96
C ALA A 35 -1.74 -2.78 -13.04
N ALA A 36 -2.40 -3.90 -13.35
CA ALA A 36 -3.44 -4.45 -12.50
C ALA A 36 -2.90 -4.87 -11.12
N GLN A 37 -1.74 -5.50 -11.06
CA GLN A 37 -1.14 -5.91 -9.79
C GLN A 37 -0.71 -4.70 -8.94
N VAL A 38 -0.16 -3.65 -9.56
CA VAL A 38 0.14 -2.38 -8.88
C VAL A 38 -1.11 -1.75 -8.31
N LYS A 39 -2.20 -1.70 -9.09
CA LYS A 39 -3.49 -1.16 -8.62
C LYS A 39 -4.06 -1.97 -7.46
N GLN A 40 -4.02 -3.30 -7.55
CA GLN A 40 -4.48 -4.18 -6.48
C GLN A 40 -3.63 -4.03 -5.21
N LEU A 41 -2.31 -3.90 -5.36
CA LEU A 41 -1.40 -3.65 -4.23
C LEU A 41 -1.68 -2.29 -3.58
N GLN A 42 -1.91 -1.25 -4.39
CA GLN A 42 -2.23 0.08 -3.90
C GLN A 42 -3.55 0.09 -3.12
N LEU A 43 -4.58 -0.59 -3.63
CA LEU A 43 -5.84 -0.76 -2.90
C LEU A 43 -5.65 -1.58 -1.62
N ALA A 44 -4.81 -2.61 -1.65
CA ALA A 44 -4.55 -3.44 -0.47
C ALA A 44 -3.79 -2.71 0.64
N LEU A 45 -2.92 -1.75 0.30
CA LEU A 45 -2.07 -1.06 1.29
C LEU A 45 -2.54 0.36 1.62
N PHE A 46 -3.32 0.98 0.74
CA PHE A 46 -3.66 2.39 0.80
C PHE A 46 -5.10 2.63 0.35
N ALA A 47 -6.03 1.69 0.60
CA ALA A 47 -7.47 1.89 0.34
C ALA A 47 -8.00 3.19 0.98
N GLU A 48 -7.46 3.56 2.14
CA GLU A 48 -7.85 4.78 2.85
C GLU A 48 -7.55 6.07 2.07
N GLU A 49 -6.58 6.05 1.13
CA GLU A 49 -6.32 7.17 0.21
C GLU A 49 -7.39 7.29 -0.89
N TRP A 50 -8.09 6.20 -1.20
CA TRP A 50 -9.13 6.16 -2.24
C TRP A 50 -10.53 6.44 -1.70
N ASP A 51 -10.84 6.00 -0.48
CA ASP A 51 -12.09 6.39 0.20
C ASP A 51 -12.22 7.92 0.30
N PHE A 52 -11.11 8.61 0.49
CA PHE A 52 -11.06 10.08 0.45
C PHE A 52 -11.44 10.68 -0.92
N MET A 53 -11.03 10.05 -2.03
CA MET A 53 -11.32 10.56 -3.38
C MET A 53 -12.78 10.38 -3.80
N MET A 54 -13.51 9.43 -3.20
CA MET A 54 -14.93 9.19 -3.50
C MET A 54 -15.89 9.96 -2.58
N ASP A 55 -15.45 10.35 -1.37
CA ASP A 55 -16.33 10.90 -0.32
C ASP A 55 -16.12 12.41 -0.08
N SER A 56 -15.77 13.14 -1.14
CA SER A 56 -15.41 14.57 -1.13
C SER A 56 -16.57 15.54 -0.80
N ALA A 57 -17.63 15.07 -0.16
CA ALA A 57 -18.74 15.90 0.28
C ALA A 57 -18.82 16.08 1.81
N SER A 58 -18.40 15.12 2.66
CA SER A 58 -18.77 15.20 4.09
C SER A 58 -17.92 14.49 5.16
N ASN A 59 -16.82 13.78 4.87
CA ASN A 59 -16.07 13.09 5.94
C ASN A 59 -14.56 13.38 5.90
N PRO A 60 -14.04 14.35 6.68
CA PRO A 60 -12.61 14.40 6.97
C PRO A 60 -12.21 13.06 7.62
N MET A 61 -11.07 12.48 7.21
CA MET A 61 -10.53 11.29 7.84
C MET A 61 -10.61 11.43 9.35
N SER A 62 -11.11 10.41 10.05
CA SER A 62 -10.91 10.36 11.49
C SER A 62 -9.41 10.44 11.76
N GLN A 63 -9.00 11.15 12.81
CA GLN A 63 -7.59 11.26 13.18
C GLN A 63 -6.93 9.87 13.32
N GLU A 64 -7.72 8.86 13.70
CA GLU A 64 -7.32 7.46 13.77
C GLU A 64 -6.94 6.87 12.39
N ALA A 65 -7.73 7.12 11.35
CA ALA A 65 -7.43 6.66 9.98
C ALA A 65 -6.15 7.32 9.45
N THR A 66 -6.01 8.64 9.61
CA THR A 66 -4.79 9.38 9.25
C THR A 66 -3.56 8.85 9.99
N ASN A 67 -3.69 8.58 11.29
CA ASN A 67 -2.60 8.04 12.10
C ASN A 67 -2.18 6.63 11.65
N ARG A 68 -3.14 5.76 11.30
CA ARG A 68 -2.86 4.42 10.79
C ARG A 68 -2.12 4.46 9.45
N VAL A 69 -2.60 5.28 8.51
CA VAL A 69 -1.95 5.48 7.20
C VAL A 69 -0.54 6.05 7.38
N ASN A 70 -0.36 7.07 8.23
CA ASN A 70 0.95 7.67 8.46
C ASN A 70 1.93 6.73 9.18
N ARG A 71 1.46 5.90 10.10
CA ARG A 71 2.29 4.86 10.74
C ARG A 71 2.79 3.85 9.71
N LYS A 72 1.93 3.40 8.81
CA LYS A 72 2.25 2.47 7.71
C LYS A 72 3.21 3.11 6.69
N ARG A 73 2.92 4.34 6.24
CA ARG A 73 3.80 5.11 5.34
C ARG A 73 5.18 5.31 5.95
N LYS A 74 5.27 5.67 7.22
CA LYS A 74 6.55 5.79 7.94
C LYS A 74 7.31 4.47 8.00
N ALA A 75 6.63 3.35 8.29
CA ALA A 75 7.26 2.03 8.29
C ALA A 75 7.82 1.65 6.90
N PHE A 76 7.14 2.07 5.84
CA PHE A 76 7.59 1.88 4.45
C PHE A 76 8.60 2.93 3.96
N GLY A 77 9.03 3.87 4.81
CA GLY A 77 9.96 4.94 4.43
C GLY A 77 9.35 6.03 3.54
N MET A 78 8.02 6.13 3.51
CA MET A 78 7.28 7.13 2.74
C MET A 78 6.95 8.36 3.60
N ASN A 79 6.84 9.51 2.94
CA ASN A 79 6.38 10.74 3.58
C ASN A 79 4.93 10.60 4.07
N PRO A 80 4.54 11.20 5.22
CA PRO A 80 3.16 11.16 5.69
C PRO A 80 2.20 11.87 4.72
N VAL A 81 0.91 11.51 4.79
CA VAL A 81 -0.18 12.31 4.23
C VAL A 81 -0.42 13.53 5.12
N ASP A 82 -0.78 14.66 4.52
CA ASP A 82 -1.14 15.86 5.27
C ASP A 82 -2.54 15.76 5.91
N ALA A 83 -2.93 16.78 6.68
CA ALA A 83 -4.23 16.83 7.34
C ALA A 83 -5.42 16.86 6.36
N SER A 84 -5.19 17.21 5.10
CA SER A 84 -6.17 17.13 4.03
C SER A 84 -6.24 15.74 3.39
N GLY A 85 -5.46 14.76 3.86
CA GLY A 85 -5.43 13.41 3.31
C GLY A 85 -4.73 13.31 1.95
N PHE A 86 -4.18 14.41 1.45
CA PHE A 86 -3.39 14.39 0.24
C PHE A 86 -1.98 13.89 0.60
N GLY A 87 -1.66 12.69 0.11
CA GLY A 87 -0.27 12.26 0.05
C GLY A 87 0.48 13.16 -0.94
N ALA A 88 1.59 13.75 -0.51
CA ALA A 88 2.52 14.42 -1.40
C ALA A 88 2.84 13.49 -2.59
N GLU A 89 2.39 13.89 -3.79
CA GLU A 89 2.79 13.39 -5.10
C GLU A 89 2.95 11.86 -5.27
N ARG A 90 1.90 11.16 -5.75
CA ARG A 90 2.00 9.83 -6.41
C ARG A 90 2.84 8.75 -5.70
N SER A 91 3.20 8.95 -4.43
CA SER A 91 4.28 8.21 -3.79
C SER A 91 3.85 6.78 -3.47
N SER A 92 2.57 6.57 -3.15
CA SER A 92 1.98 5.24 -2.95
C SER A 92 1.99 4.42 -4.23
N LYS A 93 1.70 5.04 -5.38
CA LYS A 93 1.80 4.39 -6.69
C LYS A 93 3.25 3.98 -7.01
N LEU A 94 4.21 4.89 -6.87
CA LEU A 94 5.63 4.61 -7.12
C LEU A 94 6.16 3.50 -6.21
N PHE A 95 5.82 3.55 -4.93
CA PHE A 95 6.14 2.49 -3.97
C PHE A 95 5.58 1.13 -4.42
N CYS A 96 4.29 1.07 -4.79
CA CYS A 96 3.67 -0.16 -5.27
C CYS A 96 4.31 -0.69 -6.55
N GLU A 97 4.68 0.18 -7.49
CA GLU A 97 5.42 -0.20 -8.70
C GLU A 97 6.76 -0.87 -8.37
N GLU A 98 7.54 -0.29 -7.46
CA GLU A 98 8.82 -0.89 -7.04
C GLU A 98 8.62 -2.25 -6.36
N VAL A 99 7.66 -2.34 -5.44
CA VAL A 99 7.35 -3.60 -4.75
C VAL A 99 6.93 -4.69 -5.73
N VAL A 100 6.10 -4.38 -6.73
CA VAL A 100 5.68 -5.36 -7.76
C VAL A 100 6.87 -5.76 -8.64
N ARG A 101 7.70 -4.80 -9.09
CA ARG A 101 8.92 -5.10 -9.87
C ARG A 101 9.83 -6.08 -9.13
N HIS A 102 10.11 -5.80 -7.85
CA HIS A 102 10.96 -6.68 -7.06
C HIS A 102 10.31 -8.01 -6.71
N THR A 103 8.98 -8.07 -6.55
CA THR A 103 8.29 -9.33 -6.29
C THR A 103 8.32 -10.27 -7.50
N LYS A 104 8.17 -9.74 -8.73
CA LYS A 104 8.28 -10.55 -9.94
C LYS A 104 9.72 -10.97 -10.22
N ASN A 105 10.67 -10.05 -10.12
CA ASN A 105 12.08 -10.34 -10.40
C ASN A 105 12.72 -11.26 -9.34
N TYR A 106 12.20 -11.29 -8.11
CA TYR A 106 12.70 -12.22 -7.07
C TYR A 106 12.31 -13.68 -7.35
N ASN A 107 11.26 -13.93 -8.13
CA ASN A 107 10.97 -15.28 -8.63
C ASN A 107 11.92 -15.72 -9.76
N GLU A 108 12.72 -14.82 -10.35
CA GLU A 108 13.75 -15.16 -11.33
C GLU A 108 15.14 -15.36 -10.70
N LEU A 109 15.29 -15.07 -9.40
CA LEU A 109 16.53 -15.20 -8.63
C LEU A 109 16.49 -16.31 -7.57
N LEU A 110 15.45 -17.16 -7.61
CA LEU A 110 15.30 -18.38 -6.82
C LEU A 110 15.32 -19.59 -7.75
#